data_AF-A0A0N4TGC8-F1
#
_entry.id   AF-A0A0N4TGC8-F1
#
_cell.length_a   1.000
_cell.length_b   1.000
_cell.length_c   1.000
_cell.angle_alpha   90.00
_cell.angle_beta   90.00
_cell.angle_gamma   90.00
#
_symmetry.space_group_name_H-M   'P 1'
#
loop_
_entity.id
_entity.type
_entity.pdbx_description
1 polymer ?
#
loop_
_entity_poly.entity_id
_entity_poly.type
_entity_poly.pdbx_seq_one_letter_code
_entity_poly.pdbx_strand_id
1 'polypeptide(L)'
;MYSNRSCRTIRAFLRSMEQRNEGQIVAISSIAGFCGETNGIAYCSTKFAIRGVMQCLQMEMKDKGLNGIRCTTVCPYFTRTPMILNLGMRPTSM
;
A
#
# COMPACT_ATOMS: atom_id res chain seq x y z
N MET A 1 -6.35 -15.30 9.42
CA MET A 1 -5.82 -14.88 8.10
C MET A 1 -6.41 -13.50 7.78
N TYR A 2 -5.76 -12.34 7.71
CA TYR A 2 -4.39 -11.85 7.85
C TYR A 2 -4.40 -10.70 8.88
N SER A 3 -3.55 -10.74 9.92
CA SER A 3 -3.52 -9.75 11.01
C SER A 3 -2.48 -8.64 10.78
N ASN A 4 -2.52 -7.97 9.62
CA ASN A 4 -1.71 -6.77 9.38
C ASN A 4 -2.56 -5.51 9.67
N ARG A 5 -1.95 -4.48 10.28
CA ARG A 5 -2.63 -3.22 10.63
C ARG A 5 -3.28 -2.57 9.40
N SER A 6 -2.64 -2.63 8.22
CA SER A 6 -3.19 -2.07 6.98
C SER A 6 -4.54 -2.70 6.60
N CYS A 7 -4.67 -4.03 6.70
CA CYS A 7 -5.94 -4.72 6.40
C CYS A 7 -7.03 -4.36 7.41
N ARG A 8 -6.66 -4.13 8.68
CA ARG A 8 -7.62 -3.70 9.72
C ARG A 8 -8.16 -2.30 9.43
N THR A 9 -7.30 -1.37 9.03
CA THR A 9 -7.71 -0.02 8.64
C THR A 9 -8.64 -0.06 7.44
N ILE A 10 -8.28 -0.79 6.38
CA ILE A 10 -9.14 -0.97 5.20
C ILE A 10 -10.52 -1.48 5.63
N ARG A 11 -10.56 -2.59 6.38
CA ARG A 11 -11.83 -3.17 6.85
C ARG A 11 -12.70 -2.20 7.64
N ALA A 12 -12.11 -1.33 8.45
CA ALA A 12 -12.85 -0.36 9.26
C ALA A 12 -13.61 0.66 8.41
N PHE A 13 -13.03 1.11 7.29
CA PHE A 13 -13.66 2.13 6.43
C PHE A 13 -14.41 1.53 5.24
N LEU A 14 -14.03 0.33 4.78
CA LEU A 14 -14.54 -0.27 3.56
C LEU A 14 -16.06 -0.42 3.58
N ARG A 15 -16.65 -0.88 4.70
CA ARG A 15 -18.11 -1.07 4.80
C ARG A 15 -18.89 0.22 4.49
N SER A 16 -18.42 1.35 5.01
CA SER A 16 -19.06 2.65 4.74
C SER A 16 -18.84 3.12 3.31
N MET A 17 -17.70 2.80 2.68
CA MET A 17 -17.44 3.10 1.27
C MET A 17 -18.34 2.26 0.34
N GLU A 18 -18.52 0.97 0.64
CA GLU A 18 -19.40 0.07 -0.11
C GLU A 18 -20.85 0.53 -0.09
N GLN A 19 -21.36 0.95 1.08
CA GLN A 19 -22.75 1.44 1.23
C GLN A 19 -23.07 2.65 0.35
N ARG A 20 -22.10 3.53 0.11
CA ARG A 20 -22.26 4.73 -0.71
C ARG A 20 -21.69 4.58 -2.13
N ASN A 21 -21.09 3.43 -2.44
CA ASN A 21 -20.32 3.18 -3.67
C ASN A 21 -19.38 4.34 -4.03
N GLU A 22 -18.65 4.85 -3.05
CA GLU A 22 -17.77 6.00 -3.24
C GLU A 22 -16.62 5.94 -2.23
N GLY A 23 -15.38 6.12 -2.70
CA GLY A 23 -14.24 6.23 -1.80
C GLY A 23 -12.90 6.17 -2.52
N GLN A 24 -11.86 6.52 -1.78
CA GLN A 24 -10.48 6.36 -2.23
C GLN A 24 -9.64 5.76 -1.11
N ILE A 25 -8.99 4.65 -1.42
CA ILE A 25 -8.04 3.99 -0.54
C ILE A 25 -6.66 4.21 -1.13
N VAL A 26 -5.81 4.94 -0.40
CA VAL A 26 -4.42 5.19 -0.79
C VAL A 26 -3.51 4.43 0.15
N ALA A 27 -2.64 3.59 -0.41
CA ALA A 27 -1.63 2.86 0.34
C ALA A 27 -0.22 3.31 -0.03
N ILE A 28 0.64 3.45 0.98
CA ILE A 28 2.04 3.80 0.80
C ILE A 28 2.90 2.53 0.83
N SER A 29 3.35 2.11 -0.35
CA SER A 29 4.31 1.03 -0.53
C SER A 29 5.74 1.58 -0.60
N SER A 30 6.54 1.10 -1.55
CA SER A 30 7.95 1.43 -1.82
C SER A 30 8.30 0.87 -3.19
N ILE A 31 9.37 1.35 -3.83
CA ILE A 31 9.95 0.63 -4.98
C ILE A 31 10.32 -0.82 -4.62
N ALA A 32 10.70 -1.06 -3.36
CA ALA A 32 10.92 -2.37 -2.78
C ALA A 32 9.67 -3.29 -2.76
N GLY A 33 8.51 -2.81 -3.22
CA GLY A 33 7.32 -3.61 -3.50
C GLY A 33 7.27 -4.20 -4.92
N PHE A 34 8.29 -3.96 -5.74
CA PHE A 34 8.44 -4.51 -7.09
C PHE A 34 9.60 -5.50 -7.22
N CYS A 35 10.69 -5.27 -6.47
CA CYS A 35 11.86 -6.15 -6.42
C CYS A 35 12.44 -6.20 -5.01
N GLY A 36 13.16 -7.28 -4.70
CA GLY A 36 13.86 -7.46 -3.44
C GLY A 36 15.19 -6.71 -3.41
N GLU A 37 15.65 -6.38 -2.21
CA GLU A 37 16.92 -5.72 -1.94
C GLU A 37 17.71 -6.50 -0.88
N THR A 38 19.04 -6.45 -0.93
CA THR A 38 19.91 -7.04 0.09
C THR A 38 19.57 -6.47 1.46
N ASN A 39 19.52 -7.33 2.49
CA ASN A 39 19.09 -6.98 3.85
C ASN A 39 17.63 -6.47 3.96
N GLY A 40 16.83 -6.60 2.90
CA GLY A 40 15.47 -6.06 2.82
C GLY A 40 14.35 -7.04 3.15
N ILE A 41 14.62 -8.29 3.57
CA ILE A 41 13.62 -9.38 3.64
C ILE A 41 12.28 -8.93 4.27
N ALA A 42 12.31 -8.40 5.49
CA ALA A 42 11.09 -7.99 6.20
C ALA A 42 10.43 -6.74 5.58
N TYR A 43 11.24 -5.80 5.09
CA TYR A 43 10.76 -4.57 4.49
C TYR A 43 10.14 -4.83 3.11
N CYS A 44 10.90 -5.42 2.19
CA CYS A 44 10.45 -5.81 0.85
C CYS A 44 9.20 -6.69 0.94
N SER A 45 9.20 -7.78 1.73
CA SER A 45 8.01 -8.64 1.86
C SER A 45 6.76 -7.88 2.27
N THR A 46 6.88 -6.95 3.23
CA THR A 46 5.76 -6.10 3.65
C THR A 46 5.28 -5.18 2.53
N LYS A 47 6.20 -4.60 1.74
CA LYS A 47 5.88 -3.69 0.64
C LYS A 47 5.26 -4.40 -0.56
N PHE A 48 5.68 -5.64 -0.84
CA PHE A 48 4.99 -6.54 -1.76
C PHE A 48 3.58 -6.86 -1.28
N ALA A 49 3.42 -7.21 0.01
CA ALA A 49 2.13 -7.53 0.58
C ALA A 49 1.13 -6.36 0.48
N ILE A 50 1.56 -5.12 0.71
CA ILE A 50 0.72 -3.93 0.52
C ILE A 50 0.21 -3.83 -0.92
N ARG A 51 1.08 -4.02 -1.91
CA ARG A 51 0.70 -3.98 -3.33
C ARG A 51 -0.29 -5.09 -3.67
N GLY A 52 -0.03 -6.31 -3.20
CA GLY A 52 -0.93 -7.45 -3.39
C GLY A 52 -2.32 -7.19 -2.79
N VAL A 53 -2.38 -6.68 -1.56
CA VAL A 53 -3.64 -6.32 -0.89
C VAL A 53 -4.43 -5.30 -1.71
N MET A 54 -3.78 -4.25 -2.23
CA MET A 54 -4.46 -3.23 -3.02
C MET A 54 -4.97 -3.75 -4.37
N GLN A 55 -4.22 -4.67 -5.00
CA GLN A 55 -4.66 -5.33 -6.24
C GLN A 55 -5.88 -6.23 -6.00
N CYS A 56 -5.82 -7.09 -4.97
CA CYS A 56 -6.95 -7.93 -4.59
C CYS A 56 -8.19 -7.09 -4.25
N LEU A 57 -8.02 -6.03 -3.46
CA LEU A 57 -9.13 -5.16 -3.08
C LEU A 57 -9.79 -4.50 -4.29
N GLN A 58 -9.01 -4.00 -5.25
CA GLN A 58 -9.54 -3.40 -6.47
C GLN A 58 -10.33 -4.41 -7.32
N MET A 59 -9.85 -5.66 -7.40
CA MET A 59 -10.56 -6.75 -8.09
C MET A 59 -11.86 -7.09 -7.37
N GLU A 60 -11.84 -7.25 -6.03
CA GLU A 60 -13.04 -7.51 -5.23
C GLU A 60 -14.10 -6.42 -5.40
N MET A 61 -13.70 -5.14 -5.43
CA MET A 61 -14.66 -4.04 -5.66
C MET A 61 -15.27 -4.11 -7.06
N LYS A 62 -14.46 -4.45 -8.07
CA LYS A 62 -14.92 -4.60 -9.45
C LYS A 62 -15.91 -5.77 -9.59
N ASP A 63 -15.63 -6.91 -8.97
CA ASP A 63 -16.49 -8.09 -8.98
C ASP A 63 -17.84 -7.84 -8.28
N LYS A 64 -17.85 -6.95 -7.27
CA LYS A 64 -19.08 -6.47 -6.60
C LYS A 64 -19.84 -5.39 -7.40
N GLY A 65 -19.32 -4.93 -8.55
CA GLY A 65 -19.91 -3.83 -9.32
C GLY A 65 -19.73 -2.44 -8.68
N LEU A 66 -18.84 -2.29 -7.69
CA LEU A 66 -18.61 -1.05 -6.96
C LEU A 66 -17.53 -0.19 -7.64
N ASN A 67 -17.94 0.52 -8.69
CA ASN A 67 -17.03 1.32 -9.52
C ASN A 67 -16.60 2.66 -8.91
N GLY A 68 -17.25 3.14 -7.84
CA GLY A 68 -16.90 4.43 -7.22
C GLY A 68 -15.84 4.34 -6.12
N ILE A 69 -15.36 3.12 -5.80
CA ILE A 69 -14.26 2.90 -4.86
C ILE A 69 -12.96 2.71 -5.64
N ARG A 70 -12.02 3.63 -5.46
CA ARG A 70 -10.71 3.61 -6.12
C ARG A 70 -9.61 3.19 -5.16
N CYS A 71 -8.72 2.33 -5.64
CA CYS A 71 -7.51 1.95 -4.90
C CYS A 71 -6.28 2.53 -5.61
N THR A 72 -5.39 3.19 -4.85
CA THR A 72 -4.13 3.74 -5.38
C THR A 72 -2.97 3.33 -4.48
N THR A 73 -1.91 2.82 -5.10
CA THR A 73 -0.67 2.50 -4.38
C THR A 73 0.42 3.48 -4.81
N VAL A 74 0.96 4.21 -3.85
CA VAL A 74 2.11 5.09 -4.07
C VAL A 74 3.38 4.33 -3.72
N CYS A 75 4.36 4.34 -4.61
CA CYS A 75 5.61 3.60 -4.46
C CYS A 75 6.81 4.56 -4.52
N PRO A 76 7.15 5.23 -3.41
CA PRO A 76 8.28 6.15 -3.38
C PRO A 76 9.62 5.45 -3.62
N TYR A 77 10.56 6.21 -4.17
CA TYR A 77 11.99 5.91 -4.12
C TYR A 77 12.62 6.52 -2.86
N PHE A 78 13.94 6.61 -2.77
CA PHE A 78 14.63 7.22 -1.63
C PHE A 78 14.24 8.70 -1.45
N THR A 79 13.28 8.95 -0.58
CA THR A 79 12.74 10.29 -0.30
C THR A 79 13.39 10.89 0.93
N ARG A 80 13.53 12.21 0.96
CA ARG A 80 14.16 12.92 2.07
C ARG A 80 13.29 12.85 3.33
N THR A 81 13.49 11.79 4.11
CA THR A 81 12.78 11.50 5.35
C THR A 81 13.77 11.00 6.40
N PRO A 82 13.46 11.10 7.70
CA PRO A 82 14.31 10.55 8.76
C PRO A 82 14.65 9.07 8.55
N MET A 83 13.76 8.28 7.96
CA MET A 83 14.01 6.87 7.62
C MET A 83 15.22 6.71 6.69
N ILE A 84 15.32 7.51 5.63
CA ILE A 84 16.41 7.42 4.64
C ILE A 84 17.70 8.01 5.21
N LEU A 85 17.60 9.15 5.93
CA LEU A 85 18.75 9.81 6.53
C LEU A 85 19.43 8.95 7.59
N ASN A 86 18.65 8.26 8.43
CA ASN A 86 19.17 7.38 9.48
C ASN A 86 19.84 6.12 8.93
N LEU A 87 19.55 5.74 7.67
CA LEU A 87 20.21 4.64 6.98
C LEU A 87 21.50 5.07 6.26
N GLY A 88 21.89 6.35 6.35
CA GLY A 88 23.07 6.89 5.67
C GLY A 88 22.92 6.94 4.14
N MET A 89 21.71 6.75 3.62
CA MET A 89 21.44 6.73 2.19
C MET A 89 21.20 8.15 1.66
N ARG A 90 21.64 8.40 0.42
CA ARG A 90 21.40 9.70 -0.25
C ARG A 90 19.97 9.77 -0.78
N PRO A 91 19.15 10.75 -0.36
CA PRO A 91 17.84 10.96 -0.96
C PRO A 91 17.96 11.34 -2.43
N THR A 92 17.00 10.92 -3.25
CA THR A 92 16.89 11.31 -4.66
C THR A 92 16.00 12.53 -4.87
N SER A 93 15.20 12.90 -3.86
CA SER A 93 14.43 14.16 -3.84
C SER A 93 15.23 15.25 -3.11
N MET A 94 15.26 16.48 -3.64
CA MET A 94 15.85 17.65 -2.97
C MET A 94 15.16 17.97 -1.64
#